data_AF-A0A7Y4WDL9-F1
#
_entry.id   AF-A0A7Y4WDL9-F1
#
_cell.length_a   1.000
_cell.length_b   1.000
_cell.length_c   1.000
_cell.angle_alpha   90.00
_cell.angle_beta   90.00
_cell.angle_gamma   90.00
#
_symmetry.space_group_name_H-M   'P 1'
#
loop_
_entity.id
_entity.type
_entity.pdbx_description
1 polymer ?
#
loop_
_entity_poly.entity_id
_entity_poly.type
_entity_poly.pdbx_seq_one_letter_code
_entity_poly.pdbx_strand_id
1 'polypeptide(L)'
;MRSFVVALTVVLSSTLMAQTDLSYHRGDTVRLQLKDQKPTPDPRIIAVPGDRVRINTSGVFVNDIPLTWVSRDFTANYGARPLDSMVPEGQYVVIADYRQNHDVSQFLGFVFANTIVGRVEDTGVVAAPSRPLARPLAR
;
A
#
# COMPACT_ATOMS: atom_id res chain seq x y z
N MET A 1 -66.93 -12.80 13.53
CA MET A 1 -65.65 -12.51 14.20
C MET A 1 -64.56 -13.36 13.56
N ARG A 2 -63.69 -12.77 12.73
CA ARG A 2 -62.47 -13.41 12.22
C ARG A 2 -61.39 -12.34 12.15
N SER A 3 -60.58 -12.26 13.20
CA SER A 3 -59.38 -11.45 13.26
C SER A 3 -58.30 -12.13 12.42
N PHE A 4 -57.70 -11.40 11.48
CA PHE A 4 -56.45 -11.80 10.85
C PHE A 4 -55.37 -10.77 11.18
N VAL A 5 -54.22 -11.33 11.55
CA VAL A 5 -53.05 -10.72 12.16
C VAL A 5 -52.39 -9.71 11.21
N VAL A 6 -52.06 -8.54 11.74
CA VAL A 6 -51.22 -7.53 11.09
C VAL A 6 -49.79 -8.07 11.02
N ALA A 7 -49.32 -8.40 9.82
CA ALA A 7 -47.91 -8.72 9.59
C ALA A 7 -47.10 -7.42 9.54
N LEU A 8 -46.41 -7.11 10.64
CA LEU A 8 -45.43 -6.03 10.73
C LEU A 8 -44.17 -6.46 9.97
N THR A 9 -44.06 -6.10 8.69
CA THR A 9 -42.80 -6.23 7.94
C THR A 9 -41.83 -5.16 8.41
N VAL A 10 -40.87 -5.56 9.23
CA VAL A 10 -39.69 -4.74 9.56
C VAL A 10 -38.86 -4.64 8.29
N VAL A 11 -38.95 -3.51 7.60
CA VAL A 11 -37.98 -3.15 6.55
C VAL A 11 -36.66 -2.90 7.27
N LEU A 12 -35.78 -3.89 7.29
CA LEU A 12 -34.38 -3.71 7.64
C LEU A 12 -33.78 -2.80 6.56
N SER A 13 -33.85 -1.50 6.79
CA SER A 13 -33.12 -0.49 6.01
C SER A 13 -31.64 -0.68 6.30
N SER A 14 -31.02 -1.59 5.58
CA SER A 14 -29.57 -1.68 5.47
C SER A 14 -29.11 -0.40 4.77
N THR A 15 -28.82 0.63 5.55
CA THR A 15 -27.94 1.70 5.11
C THR A 15 -26.62 1.04 4.74
N LEU A 16 -26.46 0.73 3.45
CA LEU A 16 -25.17 0.50 2.82
C LEU A 16 -24.33 1.71 3.23
N MET A 17 -23.45 1.50 4.21
CA MET A 17 -22.29 2.35 4.32
C MET A 17 -21.56 2.12 3.00
N ALA A 18 -21.75 3.03 2.05
CA ALA A 18 -20.84 3.21 0.95
C ALA A 18 -19.51 3.64 1.58
N GLN A 19 -18.80 2.68 2.18
CA GLN A 19 -17.37 2.79 2.32
C GLN A 19 -16.89 2.86 0.88
N THR A 20 -16.39 4.02 0.48
CA THR A 20 -15.73 4.20 -0.79
C THR A 20 -14.68 3.12 -0.87
N ASP A 21 -14.98 2.06 -1.61
CA ASP A 21 -14.13 0.89 -1.72
C ASP A 21 -12.97 1.30 -2.62
N LEU A 22 -11.99 1.99 -2.01
CA LEU A 22 -10.73 2.31 -2.64
C LEU A 22 -10.00 0.97 -2.80
N SER A 23 -10.37 0.26 -3.87
CA SER A 23 -9.71 -0.96 -4.29
C SER A 23 -8.37 -0.59 -4.89
N TYR A 24 -7.32 -0.89 -4.13
CA TYR A 24 -5.96 -0.73 -4.60
C TYR A 24 -5.49 -1.97 -5.32
N HIS A 25 -4.66 -1.78 -6.33
CA HIS A 25 -4.14 -2.85 -7.17
C HIS A 25 -2.66 -3.08 -6.89
N ARG A 26 -2.17 -4.28 -7.21
CA ARG A 26 -0.73 -4.54 -7.19
C ARG A 26 -0.02 -3.53 -8.08
N GLY A 27 1.07 -2.98 -7.59
CA GLY A 27 1.86 -1.97 -8.28
C GLY A 27 1.46 -0.53 -7.97
N ASP A 28 0.31 -0.28 -7.34
CA ASP A 28 -0.09 1.07 -6.92
C ASP A 28 0.95 1.65 -5.95
N THR A 29 1.45 2.85 -6.26
CA THR A 29 2.18 3.67 -5.28
C THR A 29 1.15 4.39 -4.44
N VAL A 30 1.30 4.36 -3.11
CA VAL A 30 0.31 4.88 -2.17
C VAL A 30 0.94 5.68 -1.07
N ARG A 31 0.21 6.66 -0.54
CA ARG A 31 0.63 7.40 0.64
C ARG A 31 0.06 6.76 1.89
N LEU A 32 0.93 6.43 2.84
CA LEU A 32 0.52 5.85 4.12
C LEU A 32 0.52 6.91 5.22
N GLN A 33 -0.45 6.83 6.12
CA GLN A 33 -0.49 7.58 7.36
C GLN A 33 -0.29 6.66 8.55
N LEU A 34 0.97 6.36 8.84
CA LEU A 34 1.37 5.59 10.01
C LEU A 34 1.49 6.54 11.21
N LYS A 35 0.84 6.21 12.32
CA LYS A 35 0.96 6.99 13.57
C LYS A 35 2.41 7.04 14.01
N ASP A 36 2.88 8.24 14.36
CA ASP A 36 4.21 8.50 14.94
C ASP A 36 5.41 8.09 14.06
N GLN A 37 5.20 7.88 12.75
CA GLN A 37 6.26 7.57 11.79
C GLN A 37 6.40 8.66 10.74
N LYS A 38 7.64 8.94 10.34
CA LYS A 38 7.88 9.82 9.18
C LYS A 38 7.26 9.18 7.93
N PRO A 39 6.75 10.00 6.98
CA PRO A 39 6.25 9.48 5.72
C PRO A 39 7.31 8.61 5.05
N THR A 40 6.95 7.37 4.72
CA THR A 40 7.80 6.50 3.93
C THR A 40 7.71 6.94 2.46
N PRO A 41 8.84 7.16 1.76
CA PRO A 41 8.80 7.52 0.36
C PRO A 41 8.42 6.33 -0.50
N ASP A 42 7.66 6.61 -1.55
CA ASP A 42 7.18 5.69 -2.59
C ASP A 42 6.76 4.28 -2.11
N PRO A 43 5.86 4.17 -1.10
CA PRO A 43 5.30 2.87 -0.70
C PRO A 43 4.52 2.28 -1.87
N ARG A 44 4.81 1.02 -2.23
CA ARG A 44 4.13 0.30 -3.30
C ARG A 44 3.41 -0.93 -2.78
N ILE A 45 2.16 -1.09 -3.19
CA ILE A 45 1.37 -2.29 -2.91
C ILE A 45 1.91 -3.45 -3.74
N ILE A 46 2.33 -4.51 -3.07
CA ILE A 46 2.85 -5.71 -3.73
C ILE A 46 1.83 -6.84 -3.76
N ALA A 47 0.91 -6.88 -2.79
CA ALA A 47 -0.11 -7.90 -2.68
C ALA A 47 -1.40 -7.30 -2.11
N VAL A 48 -2.52 -7.80 -2.60
CA VAL A 48 -3.89 -7.39 -2.27
C VAL A 48 -4.61 -8.54 -1.53
N PRO A 49 -5.80 -8.32 -0.93
CA PRO A 49 -6.56 -9.40 -0.29
C PRO A 49 -6.69 -10.65 -1.16
N GLY A 50 -6.51 -11.82 -0.54
CA GLY A 50 -6.56 -13.12 -1.23
C GLY A 50 -5.25 -13.55 -1.90
N ASP A 51 -4.26 -12.67 -2.01
CA ASP A 51 -2.93 -13.04 -2.50
C ASP A 51 -2.17 -13.85 -1.47
N ARG A 52 -1.30 -14.75 -1.93
CA ARG A 52 -0.29 -15.40 -1.09
C ARG A 52 1.03 -14.66 -1.19
N VAL A 53 1.57 -14.23 -0.06
CA VAL A 53 2.89 -13.60 0.03
C VAL A 53 3.86 -14.53 0.73
N ARG A 54 5.02 -14.73 0.10
CA ARG A 54 6.13 -15.49 0.67
C ARG A 54 7.41 -14.66 0.66
N ILE A 55 8.04 -14.50 1.82
CA ILE A 55 9.32 -13.80 1.99
C ILE A 55 10.27 -14.77 2.67
N ASN A 56 11.41 -15.05 2.05
CA ASN A 56 12.45 -15.90 2.60
C ASN A 56 13.83 -15.45 2.11
N THR A 57 14.89 -16.21 2.38
CA THR A 57 16.26 -15.87 1.94
C THR A 57 16.44 -15.84 0.42
N SER A 58 15.54 -16.45 -0.35
CA SER A 58 15.59 -16.50 -1.81
C SER A 58 14.89 -15.32 -2.49
N GLY A 59 14.04 -14.58 -1.77
CA GLY A 59 13.37 -13.40 -2.30
C GLY A 59 11.98 -13.15 -1.72
N VAL A 60 11.28 -12.21 -2.35
CA VAL A 60 9.85 -11.93 -2.13
C VAL A 60 9.06 -12.50 -3.30
N PHE A 61 7.99 -13.21 -2.99
CA PHE A 61 7.10 -13.85 -3.95
C PHE A 61 5.65 -13.49 -3.66
N VAL A 62 4.88 -13.20 -4.70
CA VAL A 62 3.43 -12.99 -4.63
C VAL A 62 2.76 -13.96 -5.59
N ASN A 63 1.92 -14.86 -5.07
CA ASN A 63 1.37 -16.00 -5.82
C ASN A 63 2.44 -16.78 -6.59
N ASP A 64 3.56 -17.05 -5.90
CA ASP A 64 4.74 -17.74 -6.44
C ASP A 64 5.48 -17.04 -7.58
N ILE A 65 5.09 -15.80 -7.91
CA ILE A 65 5.80 -14.93 -8.86
C ILE A 65 6.83 -14.10 -8.10
N PRO A 66 8.14 -14.16 -8.47
CA PRO A 66 9.18 -13.39 -7.78
C PRO A 66 9.09 -11.89 -8.07
N LEU A 67 9.30 -11.06 -7.05
CA LEU A 67 9.48 -9.62 -7.18
C LEU A 67 10.97 -9.30 -7.33
N THR A 68 11.40 -9.10 -8.58
CA THR A 68 12.83 -8.92 -8.92
C THR A 68 13.40 -7.55 -8.58
N TRP A 69 12.56 -6.57 -8.27
CA TRP A 69 12.95 -5.20 -7.96
C TRP A 69 13.18 -4.95 -6.46
N VAL A 70 12.88 -5.93 -5.59
CA VAL A 70 13.16 -5.84 -4.16
C VAL A 70 14.64 -6.16 -3.92
N SER A 71 15.33 -5.35 -3.12
CA SER A 71 16.77 -5.52 -2.93
C SER A 71 17.14 -6.84 -2.26
N ARG A 72 18.31 -7.39 -2.61
CA ARG A 72 18.82 -8.62 -2.00
C ARG A 72 19.13 -8.41 -0.51
N ASP A 73 19.55 -7.20 -0.13
CA ASP A 73 19.84 -6.83 1.26
C ASP A 73 18.59 -6.88 2.14
N PHE A 74 17.45 -6.43 1.62
CA PHE A 74 16.16 -6.60 2.29
C PHE A 74 15.87 -8.08 2.59
N THR A 75 16.07 -8.92 1.58
CA THR A 75 15.80 -10.36 1.64
C THR A 75 16.73 -11.07 2.64
N ALA A 76 18.01 -10.68 2.68
CA ALA A 76 18.98 -11.20 3.63
C ALA A 76 18.60 -10.90 5.09
N ASN A 77 18.06 -9.70 5.36
CA ASN A 77 17.60 -9.31 6.69
C ASN A 77 16.31 -10.04 7.12
N TYR A 78 15.41 -10.38 6.18
CA TYR A 78 14.19 -11.14 6.46
C TYR A 78 14.40 -12.65 6.55
N GLY A 79 15.57 -13.17 6.15
CA GLY A 79 15.89 -14.60 6.19
C GLY A 79 15.74 -15.26 7.57
N ALA A 80 15.88 -14.49 8.65
CA ALA A 80 15.72 -14.98 10.03
C ALA A 80 14.26 -15.21 10.43
N ARG A 81 13.29 -14.62 9.72
CA ARG A 81 11.84 -14.74 9.99
C ARG A 81 11.09 -14.86 8.66
N PRO A 82 11.11 -16.04 8.03
CA PRO A 82 10.37 -16.24 6.79
C PRO A 82 8.87 -15.99 7.02
N LEU A 83 8.25 -15.33 6.04
CA LEU A 83 6.81 -15.10 5.98
C LEU A 83 6.21 -15.98 4.88
N ASP A 84 5.09 -16.63 5.17
CA ASP A 84 4.28 -17.36 4.20
C ASP A 84 2.82 -17.27 4.65
N SER A 85 2.04 -16.40 4.02
CA SER A 85 0.68 -16.12 4.45
C SER A 85 -0.20 -15.62 3.31
N MET A 86 -1.50 -15.92 3.42
CA MET A 86 -2.52 -15.23 2.64
C MET A 86 -2.71 -13.81 3.19
N VAL A 87 -2.98 -12.85 2.32
CA VAL A 87 -3.35 -11.48 2.68
C VAL A 87 -4.82 -11.47 3.11
N PRO A 88 -5.12 -11.07 4.36
CA PRO A 88 -6.50 -11.00 4.84
C PRO A 88 -7.33 -9.93 4.10
N GLU A 89 -8.65 -10.08 4.15
CA GLU A 89 -9.59 -9.06 3.69
C GLU A 89 -9.33 -7.69 4.35
N GLY A 90 -9.40 -6.63 3.54
CA GLY A 90 -9.15 -5.24 3.99
C GLY A 90 -7.69 -4.91 4.32
N GLN A 91 -6.75 -5.82 4.06
CA GLN A 91 -5.31 -5.59 4.23
C GLN A 91 -4.56 -5.67 2.90
N TYR A 92 -3.43 -4.97 2.86
CA TYR A 92 -2.52 -4.94 1.73
C TYR A 92 -1.10 -5.18 2.23
N VAL A 93 -0.24 -5.72 1.38
CA VAL A 93 1.19 -5.80 1.70
C VAL A 93 1.92 -4.71 0.94
N VAL A 94 2.65 -3.87 1.68
CA VAL A 94 3.33 -2.70 1.12
C VAL A 94 4.84 -2.79 1.37
N ILE A 95 5.61 -2.55 0.31
CA ILE A 95 7.07 -2.36 0.37
C ILE A 95 7.37 -0.94 -0.08
N ALA A 96 8.21 -0.24 0.66
CA ALA A 96 8.79 1.02 0.21
C ALA A 96 10.16 0.78 -0.40
N ASP A 97 10.44 1.42 -1.53
CA ASP A 97 11.70 1.32 -2.25
C ASP A 97 12.40 2.69 -2.26
N TYR A 98 13.53 2.81 -1.55
CA TYR A 98 14.24 4.08 -1.38
C TYR A 98 15.24 4.31 -2.54
N ARG A 99 14.74 4.66 -3.73
CA ARG A 99 15.61 4.76 -4.92
C ARG A 99 16.60 5.94 -4.94
N GLN A 100 16.42 6.93 -4.07
CA GLN A 100 17.20 8.18 -4.15
C GLN A 100 18.48 8.21 -3.31
N ASN A 101 18.68 7.32 -2.33
CA ASN A 101 19.88 7.37 -1.48
C ASN A 101 20.12 6.07 -0.69
N HIS A 102 20.62 5.02 -1.38
CA HIS A 102 20.89 3.66 -0.86
C HIS A 102 19.71 2.68 -0.95
N ASP A 103 19.91 1.57 -1.66
CA ASP A 103 19.00 0.46 -2.04
C ASP A 103 18.35 -0.31 -0.85
N VAL A 104 17.80 0.39 0.13
CA VAL A 104 17.17 -0.24 1.28
C VAL A 104 15.67 -0.29 1.05
N SER A 105 15.18 -1.39 0.49
CA SER A 105 13.75 -1.68 0.52
C SER A 105 13.31 -1.89 1.97
N GLN A 106 12.18 -1.31 2.37
CA GLN A 106 11.60 -1.46 3.71
C GLN A 106 10.24 -2.15 3.62
N PHE A 107 10.08 -3.25 4.35
CA PHE A 107 8.78 -3.90 4.52
C PHE A 107 7.99 -3.22 5.60
N LEU A 108 6.82 -2.73 5.23
CA LEU A 108 5.88 -2.09 6.14
C LEU A 108 4.86 -3.08 6.69
N GLY A 109 4.85 -4.32 6.18
CA GLY A 109 3.97 -5.37 6.65
C GLY A 109 2.59 -5.34 6.02
N PHE A 110 1.65 -5.96 6.73
CA PHE A 110 0.24 -5.89 6.43
C PHE A 110 -0.28 -4.52 6.89
N VAL A 111 -0.78 -3.75 5.93
CA VAL A 111 -1.32 -2.41 6.12
C VAL A 111 -2.82 -2.45 5.87
N PHE A 112 -3.60 -1.92 6.81
CA PHE A 112 -5.04 -1.81 6.64
C PHE A 112 -5.40 -0.76 5.59
N ALA A 113 -6.46 -1.00 4.82
CA ALA A 113 -6.96 -0.09 3.79
C ALA A 113 -7.16 1.36 4.31
N ASN A 114 -7.62 1.51 5.56
CA ASN A 114 -7.86 2.80 6.21
C ASN A 114 -6.59 3.60 6.53
N THR A 115 -5.41 2.98 6.45
CA THR A 115 -4.10 3.62 6.65
C THR A 115 -3.59 4.23 5.35
N ILE A 116 -4.18 3.85 4.23
CA ILE A 116 -3.83 4.33 2.90
C ILE A 116 -4.63 5.61 2.63
N VAL A 117 -3.94 6.74 2.62
CA VAL A 117 -4.53 8.08 2.43
C VAL A 117 -4.98 8.28 0.98
N GLY A 118 -4.29 7.63 0.04
CA GLY A 118 -4.61 7.68 -1.38
C GLY A 118 -3.50 7.11 -2.25
N ARG A 119 -3.81 6.93 -3.53
CA ARG A 119 -2.83 6.61 -4.57
C ARG A 119 -1.99 7.85 -4.87
N VAL A 120 -0.70 7.65 -5.05
CA VAL A 120 0.19 8.65 -5.64
C VAL A 120 0.06 8.47 -7.14
N GLU A 121 -0.68 9.36 -7.79
CA GLU A 121 -0.59 9.47 -9.25
C GLU A 121 0.81 10.01 -9.57
N ASP A 122 1.52 9.32 -10.46
CA ASP A 122 2.77 9.79 -11.04
C ASP A 122 2.45 10.97 -11.96
N THR A 123 1.94 12.06 -11.40
CA THR A 123 1.79 13.32 -12.12
C THR A 123 3.21 13.81 -12.32
N GLY A 124 3.81 13.41 -13.45
CA GLY A 124 5.16 13.72 -13.83
C GLY A 124 5.42 15.22 -13.76
N VAL A 125 5.83 15.70 -12.60
CA VAL A 125 6.49 16.98 -12.46
C VAL A 125 7.90 16.72 -12.95
N VAL A 126 8.09 16.82 -14.27
CA VAL A 126 9.36 17.20 -14.83
C VAL A 126 9.77 18.46 -14.08
N ALA A 127 10.75 18.33 -13.19
CA ALA A 127 11.38 19.47 -12.56
C ALA A 127 11.81 20.41 -13.69
N ALA A 128 11.16 21.57 -13.79
CA ALA A 128 11.58 22.61 -14.72
C ALA A 128 13.08 22.86 -14.49
N PRO A 129 13.90 22.98 -15.54
CA PRO A 129 15.32 23.22 -15.37
C PRO A 129 15.48 24.48 -14.52
N SER A 130 16.16 24.32 -13.39
CA SER A 130 16.45 25.40 -12.45
C SER A 130 17.04 26.57 -13.22
N ARG A 131 16.28 27.67 -13.28
CA ARG A 131 16.68 28.96 -13.83
C ARG A 131 18.05 29.32 -13.22
N PRO A 132 19.10 29.59 -14.02
CA PRO A 132 20.40 29.90 -13.46
C PRO A 132 20.27 31.16 -12.59
N LEU A 133 20.72 31.07 -11.34
CA LEU A 133 20.83 32.20 -10.43
C LEU A 133 21.70 33.27 -11.11
N ALA A 134 21.07 34.36 -11.54
CA ALA A 134 21.80 35.54 -11.98
C ALA A 134 22.65 36.02 -10.81
N ARG A 135 23.98 35.91 -10.95
CA ARG A 135 24.94 36.56 -10.04
C ARG A 135 24.62 38.06 -9.99
N PRO A 136 24.45 38.67 -8.82
CA PRO A 136 24.49 40.12 -8.74
C PRO A 136 25.93 40.57 -9.06
N LEU A 137 26.07 41.41 -10.06
CA LEU A 137 27.32 42.14 -10.30
C LEU A 137 27.54 43.05 -9.09
N ALA A 138 28.57 42.74 -8.31
CA ALA A 138 29.10 43.65 -7.31
C ALA A 138 29.49 44.97 -8.00
N ARG A 139 29.10 46.09 -7.39
CA ARG A 139 29.51 47.43 -7.78
C ARG A 139 30.28 48.07 -6.65
#